data_AF-A0A4Z1L2V2-F1
#
_entry.id   AF-A0A4Z1L2V2-F1
#
_cell.length_a   1.000
_cell.length_b   1.000
_cell.length_c   1.000
_cell.angle_alpha   90.00
_cell.angle_beta   90.00
_cell.angle_gamma   90.00
#
_symmetry.space_group_name_H-M   'P 1'
#
loop_
_entity.id
_entity.type
_entity.pdbx_description
1 polymer ?
#
loop_
_entity_poly.entity_id
_entity_poly.type
_entity_poly.pdbx_seq_one_letter_code
_entity_poly.pdbx_strand_id
1 'polypeptide(L)'
;MIKILSNTTKRRSERLRRRKTTLFKKAFDLGRDYDVDVAVIIRQHGRYYTFRSMDNLSWPPSMNEIETSYPLPKNMLPRDIQNKTFNSGRHIS
;
A
#
# COMPACT_ATOMS: atom_id res chain seq x y z
N MET A 1 13.30 -25.49 -25.56
CA MET A 1 13.06 -24.03 -25.43
C MET A 1 12.19 -23.75 -24.18
N ILE A 2 12.76 -23.79 -22.95
CA ILE A 2 12.01 -23.64 -21.67
C ILE A 2 12.64 -22.59 -20.71
N LYS A 3 13.87 -22.10 -20.95
CA LYS A 3 14.59 -21.19 -20.04
C LYS A 3 14.09 -19.74 -19.99
N ILE A 4 13.28 -19.27 -20.95
CA ILE A 4 12.88 -17.85 -21.05
C ILE A 4 11.71 -17.52 -20.09
N LEU A 5 10.75 -18.45 -19.92
CA LEU A 5 9.56 -18.24 -19.08
C LEU A 5 9.89 -18.23 -17.57
N SER A 6 10.94 -18.95 -17.15
CA SER A 6 11.38 -19.01 -15.75
C SER A 6 12.06 -17.72 -15.30
N ASN A 7 12.82 -17.07 -16.19
CA ASN A 7 13.51 -15.82 -15.87
C ASN A 7 12.55 -14.62 -15.77
N THR A 8 11.51 -14.54 -16.60
CA THR A 8 10.52 -13.46 -16.52
C THR A 8 9.68 -13.56 -15.25
N THR A 9 9.28 -14.77 -14.87
CA THR A 9 8.53 -15.05 -13.63
C THR A 9 9.37 -14.76 -12.39
N LYS A 10 10.65 -15.15 -12.39
CA LYS A 10 11.60 -14.81 -11.33
C LYS A 10 11.77 -13.29 -11.22
N ARG A 11 12.02 -12.60 -12.34
CA ARG A 11 12.13 -11.12 -12.37
C ARG A 11 10.87 -10.43 -11.87
N ARG A 12 9.68 -10.92 -12.23
CA ARG A 12 8.39 -10.38 -11.76
C ARG A 12 8.24 -10.53 -10.25
N SER A 13 8.58 -11.70 -9.72
CA SER A 13 8.51 -11.99 -8.28
C SER A 13 9.48 -11.12 -7.48
N GLU A 14 10.70 -10.95 -7.97
CA GLU A 14 11.70 -10.05 -7.38
C GLU A 14 11.23 -8.59 -7.39
N ARG A 15 10.68 -8.14 -8.53
CA ARG A 15 10.11 -6.78 -8.65
C ARG A 15 8.97 -6.57 -7.65
N LEU A 16 8.09 -7.55 -7.50
CA LEU A 16 6.99 -7.47 -6.54
C LEU A 16 7.52 -7.44 -5.10
N ARG A 17 8.51 -8.28 -4.75
CA ARG A 17 9.15 -8.25 -3.43
C ARG A 17 9.71 -6.86 -3.13
N ARG A 18 10.51 -6.30 -4.06
CA ARG A 18 11.09 -4.96 -3.91
C ARG A 18 10.01 -3.89 -3.72
N ARG A 19 8.94 -3.90 -4.52
CA ARG A 19 7.82 -2.95 -4.39
C ARG A 19 7.13 -3.06 -3.02
N LYS A 20 6.92 -4.27 -2.50
CA LYS A 20 6.36 -4.46 -1.14
C LYS A 20 7.29 -3.88 -0.08
N THR A 21 8.59 -4.16 -0.16
CA THR A 21 9.59 -3.58 0.75
C THR A 21 9.60 -2.05 0.70
N THR A 22 9.56 -1.47 -0.49
CA THR A 22 9.48 -0.02 -0.66
C THR A 22 8.20 0.56 -0.06
N LEU A 23 7.05 -0.09 -0.29
CA LEU A 23 5.78 0.34 0.29
C LEU A 23 5.80 0.33 1.81
N PHE A 24 6.31 -0.74 2.43
CA PHE A 24 6.45 -0.82 3.88
C PHE A 24 7.41 0.24 4.43
N LYS A 25 8.54 0.48 3.75
CA LYS A 25 9.46 1.55 4.13
C LYS A 25 8.77 2.92 4.09
N LYS A 26 7.98 3.20 3.05
CA LYS A 26 7.23 4.45 2.93
C LYS A 26 6.13 4.60 3.99
N ALA A 27 5.44 3.51 4.32
CA ALA A 27 4.46 3.49 5.41
C ALA A 27 5.13 3.77 6.77
N PHE A 28 6.31 3.18 7.01
CA PHE A 28 7.11 3.45 8.20
C PHE A 28 7.59 4.91 8.26
N ASP A 29 8.18 5.41 7.17
CA ASP A 29 8.64 6.80 7.08
C ASP A 29 7.49 7.77 7.34
N LEU A 30 6.29 7.51 6.79
CA LEU A 30 5.11 8.36 7.00
C LEU A 30 4.71 8.44 8.49
N GLY A 31 4.66 7.30 9.18
CA GLY A 31 4.33 7.29 10.61
C GLY A 31 5.41 7.95 11.47
N ARG A 32 6.69 7.68 11.17
CA ARG A 32 7.83 8.29 11.87
C ARG A 32 7.87 9.81 11.71
N ASP A 33 7.68 10.30 10.48
CA ASP A 33 7.97 11.70 10.12
C ASP A 33 6.79 12.64 10.40
N TYR A 34 5.56 12.11 10.52
CA TYR A 34 4.33 12.91 10.64
C TYR A 34 3.43 12.52 11.82
N ASP A 35 3.88 11.64 12.71
CA ASP A 35 3.13 11.19 13.90
C ASP A 35 1.72 10.69 13.56
N VAL A 36 1.65 9.82 12.54
CA VAL A 36 0.40 9.20 12.10
C VAL A 36 0.47 7.69 12.23
N ASP A 37 -0.65 7.09 12.63
CA ASP A 37 -0.77 5.65 12.67
C ASP A 37 -1.10 5.08 11.30
N VAL A 38 -0.29 4.10 10.87
CA VAL A 38 -0.35 3.52 9.53
C VAL A 38 -0.46 2.01 9.62
N ALA A 39 -1.39 1.44 8.86
CA ALA A 39 -1.45 0.01 8.60
C ALA A 39 -1.54 -0.24 7.09
N VAL A 40 -0.80 -1.24 6.61
CA VAL A 40 -0.83 -1.69 5.22
C VAL A 40 -1.18 -3.16 5.21
N ILE A 41 -2.21 -3.53 4.45
CA ILE A 41 -2.67 -4.91 4.27
C ILE A 41 -2.59 -5.27 2.79
N ILE A 42 -1.79 -6.29 2.46
CA ILE A 42 -1.65 -6.80 1.10
C ILE A 42 -2.07 -8.26 1.07
N ARG A 43 -3.05 -8.61 0.25
CA ARG A 43 -3.40 -10.01 -0.04
C ARG A 43 -2.77 -10.44 -1.37
N GLN A 44 -1.94 -11.47 -1.34
CA GLN A 44 -1.29 -12.05 -2.51
C GLN A 44 -1.40 -13.56 -2.47
N HIS A 45 -2.03 -14.17 -3.48
CA HIS A 45 -2.17 -15.62 -3.63
C HIS A 45 -2.66 -16.31 -2.33
N GLY A 46 -3.69 -15.74 -1.69
CA GLY A 46 -4.25 -16.25 -0.43
C GLY A 46 -3.44 -15.92 0.84
N ARG A 47 -2.22 -15.38 0.72
CA ARG A 47 -1.39 -14.97 1.87
C ARG A 47 -1.47 -13.47 2.12
N TYR A 48 -1.61 -13.09 3.38
CA TYR A 48 -1.52 -11.70 3.81
C TYR A 48 -0.09 -11.30 4.13
N TYR A 49 0.26 -10.08 3.75
CA TYR A 49 1.49 -9.39 4.13
C TYR A 49 1.07 -8.06 4.75
N THR A 50 1.41 -7.87 6.02
CA THR A 50 0.93 -6.73 6.81
C THR A 50 2.08 -5.92 7.37
N PHE A 51 1.87 -4.61 7.49
CA PHE A 51 2.69 -3.69 8.27
C PHE A 51 1.77 -2.90 9.19
N ARG A 52 2.23 -2.64 10.42
CA ARG A 52 1.55 -1.82 11.43
C ARG A 52 2.58 -0.92 12.08
N SER A 53 2.30 0.38 12.19
CA SER A 53 3.14 1.33 12.92
C SER A 53 3.11 1.08 14.44
N MET A 54 1.96 0.64 14.95
CA MET A 54 1.76 0.29 16.36
C MET A 54 1.78 -1.21 16.57
N ASP A 55 2.47 -1.64 17.63
CA ASP A 55 2.46 -3.01 18.12
C ASP A 55 1.44 -3.16 19.26
N ASN A 56 0.18 -2.89 18.96
CA ASN A 56 -0.93 -3.15 19.87
C ASN A 56 -1.95 -4.10 19.20
N LEU A 57 -2.69 -4.85 20.02
CA LEU A 57 -3.64 -5.85 19.53
C LEU A 57 -4.89 -5.22 18.89
N SER A 58 -5.21 -3.98 19.26
CA SER A 58 -6.39 -3.26 18.78
C SER A 58 -6.15 -2.50 17.46
N TRP A 59 -4.93 -2.55 16.91
CA TRP A 59 -4.54 -1.84 15.69
C TRP A 59 -4.11 -2.82 14.59
N PRO A 60 -4.52 -2.59 13.32
CA PRO A 60 -5.48 -1.57 12.89
C PRO A 60 -6.92 -1.87 13.34
N PRO A 61 -7.78 -0.84 13.41
CA PRO A 61 -9.21 -1.04 13.59
C PRO A 61 -9.79 -1.88 12.45
N SER A 62 -10.89 -2.56 12.75
CA SER A 62 -11.71 -3.24 11.75
C SER A 62 -12.32 -2.25 10.75
N MET A 63 -12.70 -2.75 9.57
CA MET A 63 -13.35 -1.90 8.56
C MET A 63 -14.66 -1.28 9.09
N ASN A 64 -15.42 -2.04 9.89
CA ASN A 64 -16.64 -1.54 10.51
C ASN A 64 -16.37 -0.38 11.48
N GLU A 65 -15.35 -0.52 12.35
CA GLU A 65 -14.93 0.57 13.23
C GLU A 65 -14.53 1.82 12.44
N ILE A 66 -13.79 1.66 11.33
CA ILE A 66 -13.41 2.77 10.44
C ILE A 66 -14.65 3.44 9.85
N GLU A 67 -15.59 2.67 9.30
CA GLU A 67 -16.81 3.18 8.65
C GLU A 67 -17.74 3.93 9.61
N THR A 68 -17.77 3.51 10.87
CA THR A 68 -18.58 4.15 11.92
C THR A 68 -17.85 5.27 12.66
N SER A 69 -16.59 5.55 12.32
CA SER A 69 -15.77 6.53 13.05
C SER A 69 -16.16 7.97 12.73
N TYR A 70 -15.89 8.87 13.68
CA TYR A 70 -15.98 10.31 13.48
C TYR A 70 -14.62 10.97 13.68
N PRO A 71 -14.15 11.83 12.77
CA PRO A 71 -14.84 12.29 11.55
C PRO A 71 -14.98 11.20 10.48
N LEU A 72 -15.95 11.38 9.57
CA LEU A 72 -16.21 10.41 8.49
C LEU A 72 -14.92 10.06 7.73
N PRO A 73 -14.65 8.77 7.49
CA PRO A 73 -13.42 8.33 6.86
C PRO A 73 -13.34 8.81 5.41
N LYS A 74 -12.15 9.25 5.00
CA LYS A 74 -11.86 9.61 3.61
C LYS A 74 -11.34 8.40 2.84
N ASN A 75 -12.26 7.68 2.19
CA ASN A 75 -11.93 6.52 1.38
C ASN A 75 -11.36 6.92 0.01
N MET A 76 -10.16 6.42 -0.32
CA MET A 76 -9.50 6.66 -1.61
C MET A 76 -9.45 5.36 -2.41
N LEU A 77 -10.05 5.35 -3.60
CA LEU A 77 -10.09 4.19 -4.49
C LEU A 77 -9.06 4.36 -5.63
N PRO A 78 -8.72 3.27 -6.35
CA PRO A 78 -7.72 3.35 -7.43
C PRO A 78 -8.02 4.44 -8.49
N ARG A 79 -9.30 4.66 -8.80
CA ARG A 79 -9.76 5.72 -9.71
C ARG A 79 -9.40 7.13 -9.23
N ASP A 80 -9.45 7.36 -7.92
CA ASP A 80 -9.17 8.67 -7.31
C ASP A 80 -7.68 8.99 -7.34
N ILE A 81 -6.83 7.96 -7.34
CA ILE A 81 -5.38 8.07 -7.43
C ILE A 81 -4.95 8.33 -8.88
N GLN A 82 -5.50 7.56 -9.83
CA GLN A 82 -5.17 7.70 -11.25
C GLN A 82 -5.45 9.13 -11.75
N ASN A 83 -6.60 9.69 -11.40
CA ASN A 83 -6.99 11.05 -11.81
C ASN A 83 -6.04 12.15 -11.29
N LYS A 84 -5.41 11.97 -10.13
CA LYS A 84 -4.40 12.90 -9.61
C LYS A 84 -3.12 12.87 -10.44
N THR A 85 -2.65 11.68 -10.82
CA THR A 85 -1.44 11.52 -11.63
C THR A 85 -1.59 12.10 -13.04
N PHE A 86 -2.79 12.03 -13.63
CA PHE A 86 -3.07 12.62 -14.95
C PHE A 86 -3.13 14.16 -14.94
N ASN A 87 -3.60 14.78 -13.85
CA ASN A 87 -3.72 16.24 -13.78
C ASN A 87 -2.41 16.95 -13.40
N SER A 88 -1.49 16.29 -12.70
CA SER A 88 -0.16 16.85 -12.40
C SER A 88 0.76 16.99 -13.63
N GLY A 89 0.41 16.42 -14.78
CA GLY A 89 1.17 16.51 -16.03
C GLY A 89 0.78 17.64 -16.99
N ARG A 90 -0.22 18.48 -16.64
CA ARG A 90 -0.74 19.54 -17.52
C ARG A 90 -0.26 20.96 -17.21
N HIS A 91 0.73 21.14 -16.36
CA HIS A 91 1.28 22.47 -16.05
C HIS A 91 2.71 22.62 -16.57
N ILE A 92 2.86 22.57 -17.90
CA ILE A 92 4.00 23.19 -18.59
C ILE A 92 3.42 23.89 -19.82
N SER A 93 3.17 25.19 -19.66
CA SER A 93 2.99 26.18 -20.74
C SER A 93 3.72 27.42 -20.26
#